data_AF-A0A3P6SA65-F1
#
_entry.id   AF-A0A3P6SA65-F1
#
_cell.length_a   1.000
_cell.length_b   1.000
_cell.length_c   1.000
_cell.angle_alpha   90.00
_cell.angle_beta   90.00
_cell.angle_gamma   90.00
#
_symmetry.space_group_name_H-M   'P 1'
#
loop_
_entity.id
_entity.type
_entity.pdbx_description
1 polymer ?
#
loop_
_entity_poly.entity_id
_entity_poly.type
_entity_poly.pdbx_seq_one_letter_code
_entity_poly.pdbx_strand_id
1 'polypeptide(L)'
;MVDKKVSKDLLGLLQKHDIAYLKTIEDVQKLIQTKEHRKRPRRLKDESSAPFYDFHRYGSYSQMVSWMRALARNDPQHVQFISIGTSHEGRSIDGLEVNLSENNY
;
A
#
# COMPACT_ATOMS: atom_id res chain seq x y z
N MET A 1 15.38 10.50 4.42
CA MET A 1 16.18 9.26 4.34
C MET A 1 17.56 9.64 3.83
N VAL A 2 18.63 9.13 4.42
CA VAL A 2 20.01 9.49 4.06
C VAL A 2 20.71 8.25 3.55
N ASP A 3 21.37 8.34 2.39
CA ASP A 3 22.16 7.25 1.84
C ASP A 3 23.33 6.91 2.77
N LYS A 4 23.67 5.62 2.86
CA LYS A 4 24.74 5.14 3.76
C LYS A 4 26.10 5.76 3.43
N LYS A 5 26.38 6.09 2.16
CA LYS A 5 27.65 6.69 1.74
C LYS A 5 27.79 8.13 2.23
N VAL A 6 26.70 8.90 2.21
CA VAL A 6 26.68 10.33 2.56
C VAL A 6 26.42 10.55 4.06
N SER A 7 25.94 9.52 4.77
CA SER A 7 25.54 9.62 6.17
C SER A 7 26.62 10.19 7.08
N LYS A 8 27.90 9.82 6.92
CA LYS A 8 28.96 10.31 7.82
C LYS A 8 29.22 11.80 7.63
N ASP A 9 29.29 12.23 6.38
CA ASP A 9 29.57 13.63 6.03
C ASP A 9 28.41 14.54 6.49
N LEU A 10 27.17 14.10 6.28
CA LEU A 10 26.00 14.85 6.74
C LEU A 10 25.96 14.98 8.26
N LEU A 11 26.19 13.89 9.00
CA LEU A 11 26.19 13.94 10.47
C LEU A 11 27.32 14.82 11.00
N GLY A 12 28.49 14.81 10.35
CA GLY A 12 29.60 15.71 10.65
C GLY A 12 29.25 17.19 10.42
N LEU A 13 28.53 17.51 9.34
CA LEU A 13 28.05 18.87 9.07
C LEU A 13 27.03 19.33 10.11
N LEU A 14 26.05 18.49 10.46
CA LEU A 14 25.04 18.82 11.46
C LEU A 14 25.69 19.10 12.82
N GLN A 15 26.65 18.27 13.23
CA GLN A 15 27.40 18.47 14.47
C GLN A 15 28.25 19.74 14.43
N LYS A 16 28.89 20.04 13.30
CA LYS A 16 29.70 21.27 13.13
C LYS A 16 28.86 22.54 13.26
N HIS A 17 27.61 22.50 12.80
CA HIS A 17 26.69 23.64 12.84
C HIS A 17 25.80 23.65 14.09
N ASP A 18 26.08 22.79 15.08
CA ASP A 18 25.29 22.64 16.32
C ASP A 18 23.80 22.41 16.07
N ILE A 19 23.49 21.69 14.99
CA ILE A 19 22.13 21.31 14.63
C ILE A 19 21.83 19.99 15.34
N ALA A 20 20.95 20.06 16.33
CA ALA A 20 20.46 18.87 17.02
C ALA A 20 19.76 17.92 16.05
N TYR A 21 20.09 16.62 16.14
CA TYR A 21 19.48 15.58 15.32
C TYR A 21 19.27 14.28 16.11
N LEU A 22 18.31 13.47 15.66
CA LEU A 22 18.05 12.14 16.19
C LEU A 22 18.00 11.12 15.04
N LYS A 23 18.84 10.08 15.10
CA LYS A 23 18.77 8.97 14.16
C LYS A 23 17.62 8.04 14.55
N THR A 24 16.45 8.26 13.97
CA THR A 24 15.22 7.50 14.27
C THR A 24 15.25 6.05 13.80
N ILE A 25 15.92 5.77 12.68
CA ILE A 25 16.03 4.42 12.11
C ILE A 25 17.50 4.13 11.83
N GLU A 26 18.02 3.07 12.44
CA GLU A 26 19.42 2.69 12.27
C GLU A 26 19.72 2.15 10.87
N ASP A 27 18.86 1.24 10.41
CA ASP A 27 19.00 0.51 9.16
C ASP A 27 17.62 0.26 8.53
N VAL A 28 17.35 0.98 7.44
CA VAL A 28 16.12 0.84 6.66
C VAL A 28 16.04 -0.51 5.95
N GLN A 29 17.18 -1.07 5.53
CA GLN A 29 17.23 -2.36 4.82
C GLN A 29 16.75 -3.50 5.72
N LYS A 30 17.18 -3.50 6.98
CA LYS A 30 16.72 -4.48 7.98
C LYS A 30 15.21 -4.40 8.19
N LEU A 31 14.63 -3.19 8.21
CA LEU A 31 13.19 -3.00 8.32
C LEU A 31 12.43 -3.55 7.10
N ILE A 32 12.94 -3.30 5.88
CA ILE A 32 12.34 -3.81 4.64
C ILE A 32 12.35 -5.33 4.63
N GLN A 33 13.51 -5.95 4.88
CA GLN A 33 13.65 -7.42 4.93
C GLN A 33 12.72 -8.04 5.97
N THR A 34 12.61 -7.44 7.15
CA THR A 34 11.70 -7.91 8.21
C THR A 34 10.24 -7.90 7.76
N LYS A 35 9.82 -6.91 6.95
CA LYS A 35 8.45 -6.82 6.44
C LYS A 35 8.19 -7.79 5.28
N GLU A 36 9.12 -7.88 4.33
CA GLU A 36 9.01 -8.76 3.15
C GLU A 36 9.05 -10.26 3.51
N HIS A 37 9.86 -10.64 4.50
CA HIS A 37 10.00 -12.05 4.90
C HIS A 37 8.86 -12.59 5.78
N ARG A 38 7.84 -11.77 6.12
CA ARG A 38 6.65 -12.26 6.82
C ARG A 38 5.92 -13.26 5.92
N LYS A 39 6.16 -14.56 6.14
CA LYS A 39 5.60 -15.67 5.37
C LYS A 39 4.09 -15.45 5.15
N ARG A 40 3.66 -15.59 3.90
CA ARG A 40 2.24 -15.74 3.58
C ARG A 40 1.78 -17.04 4.27
N PRO A 41 0.80 -17.02 5.17
CA PRO A 41 0.19 -18.28 5.60
C PRO A 41 -0.25 -19.01 4.33
N ARG A 42 0.14 -20.29 4.21
CA ARG A 42 -0.32 -21.12 3.09
C ARG A 42 -1.85 -21.06 3.11
N ARG A 43 -2.45 -20.58 2.03
CA ARG A 43 -3.89 -20.60 1.85
C ARG A 43 -4.33 -22.06 1.94
N LEU A 44 -5.01 -22.43 3.03
CA LEU A 44 -6.00 -23.50 2.94
C LEU A 44 -7.05 -22.95 1.96
N LYS A 45 -7.35 -23.70 0.90
CA LYS A 45 -8.39 -23.32 -0.07
C LYS A 45 -9.68 -23.10 0.71
N ASP A 46 -10.05 -21.84 0.89
CA ASP A 46 -11.37 -21.48 1.34
C ASP A 46 -12.22 -21.35 0.07
N GLU A 47 -13.23 -22.20 -0.07
CA GLU A 47 -14.16 -22.25 -1.21
C GLU A 47 -15.23 -21.15 -1.15
N SER A 48 -15.04 -20.12 -0.31
CA SER A 48 -15.97 -18.99 -0.30
C SER A 48 -15.78 -18.14 -1.57
N SER A 49 -16.90 -17.92 -2.27
CA SER A 49 -16.99 -17.11 -3.49
C SER A 49 -16.74 -15.61 -3.26
N ALA A 50 -16.49 -15.21 -2.00
CA ALA A 50 -16.22 -13.84 -1.61
C ALA A 50 -14.73 -13.48 -1.80
N PRO A 51 -14.41 -12.27 -2.29
CA PRO A 51 -13.04 -11.82 -2.44
C PRO A 51 -12.39 -11.56 -1.08
N PHE A 52 -11.62 -12.53 -0.59
CA PHE A 52 -10.80 -12.35 0.60
C PHE A 52 -9.65 -11.37 0.34
N TYR A 53 -9.60 -10.29 1.12
CA TYR A 53 -8.49 -9.35 1.16
C TYR A 53 -8.05 -9.13 2.61
N ASP A 54 -6.77 -9.39 2.89
CA ASP A 54 -6.20 -9.21 4.23
C ASP A 54 -5.74 -7.75 4.42
N PHE A 55 -6.59 -6.95 5.06
CA PHE A 55 -6.30 -5.53 5.35
C PHE A 55 -5.19 -5.32 6.41
N HIS A 56 -4.73 -6.37 7.10
CA HIS A 56 -3.62 -6.26 8.06
C HIS A 56 -2.25 -6.34 7.38
N ARG A 57 -2.21 -6.53 6.06
CA ARG A 57 -0.98 -6.65 5.28
C ARG A 57 -1.02 -5.73 4.07
N TYR A 58 0.15 -5.30 3.65
CA TYR A 58 0.31 -4.62 2.38
C TYR A 58 0.03 -5.60 1.24
N GLY A 59 -1.02 -5.34 0.45
CA GLY A 59 -1.31 -6.09 -0.77
C GLY A 59 -0.52 -5.57 -1.96
N SER A 60 -0.24 -6.43 -2.93
CA SER A 60 0.27 -5.98 -4.23
C SER A 60 -0.81 -5.21 -5.00
N TYR A 61 -0.39 -4.40 -5.99
CA TYR A 61 -1.30 -3.71 -6.89
C TYR A 61 -2.36 -4.65 -7.50
N SER A 62 -1.92 -5.80 -8.04
CA SER A 62 -2.81 -6.80 -8.63
C SER A 62 -3.82 -7.39 -7.64
N GLN A 63 -3.44 -7.58 -6.37
CA GLN A 63 -4.34 -8.06 -5.32
C GLN A 63 -5.39 -7.00 -4.98
N MET A 64 -4.99 -5.74 -4.86
CA MET A 64 -5.92 -4.62 -4.61
C MET A 64 -6.94 -4.50 -5.75
N VAL A 65 -6.48 -4.47 -7.00
CA VAL A 65 -7.38 -4.36 -8.17
C VAL A 65 -8.33 -5.57 -8.28
N SER A 66 -7.83 -6.78 -8.02
CA SER A 66 -8.69 -7.98 -8.04
C SER A 66 -9.78 -7.91 -6.98
N TRP A 67 -9.44 -7.44 -5.78
CA TRP A 67 -10.39 -7.23 -4.70
C TRP A 67 -11.41 -6.13 -5.06
N MET A 68 -10.98 -4.97 -5.56
CA MET A 68 -11.87 -3.88 -5.97
C MET A 68 -12.87 -4.33 -7.05
N ARG A 69 -12.41 -5.05 -8.08
CA ARG A 69 -13.29 -5.59 -9.11
C ARG A 69 -14.29 -6.60 -8.57
N ALA A 70 -13.89 -7.39 -7.59
CA ALA A 70 -14.78 -8.36 -6.98
C ALA A 70 -15.79 -7.70 -6.03
N LEU A 71 -15.41 -6.62 -5.34
CA LEU A 71 -16.33 -5.81 -4.55
C LEU A 71 -17.43 -5.19 -5.43
N ALA A 72 -17.06 -4.57 -6.54
CA ALA A 72 -18.02 -3.99 -7.49
C ALA A 72 -18.95 -5.04 -8.14
N ARG A 73 -18.49 -6.30 -8.31
CA ARG A 73 -19.35 -7.39 -8.78
C ARG A 73 -20.32 -7.89 -7.70
N ASN A 74 -19.90 -7.86 -6.45
CA ASN A 74 -20.69 -8.37 -5.33
C ASN A 74 -21.75 -7.37 -4.86
N ASP A 75 -21.49 -6.07 -5.01
CA ASP A 75 -22.44 -5.00 -4.68
C ASP A 75 -22.51 -3.94 -5.80
N PRO A 76 -23.09 -4.30 -6.96
CA PRO A 76 -23.15 -3.41 -8.13
C PRO A 76 -24.12 -2.23 -7.93
N GLN A 77 -24.99 -2.29 -6.91
CA GLN A 77 -25.94 -1.21 -6.61
C GLN A 77 -25.25 -0.01 -5.96
N HIS A 78 -24.26 -0.27 -5.10
CA HIS A 78 -23.58 0.78 -4.35
C HIS A 78 -22.15 1.02 -4.84
N VAL A 79 -21.50 0.06 -5.50
CA VAL A 79 -20.08 0.14 -5.84
C VAL A 79 -19.83 -0.05 -7.34
N GLN A 80 -19.14 0.92 -7.95
CA GLN A 80 -18.70 0.84 -9.35
C GLN A 80 -17.18 0.86 -9.45
N PHE A 81 -16.63 0.04 -10.35
CA PHE A 81 -15.20 0.05 -10.65
C PHE A 81 -14.94 0.99 -11.82
N ILE A 82 -14.11 2.01 -11.60
CA ILE A 82 -13.80 3.04 -12.59
C ILE A 82 -12.30 3.08 -12.88
N SER A 83 -11.94 3.56 -14.07
CA SER A 83 -10.56 3.91 -14.42
C SER A 83 -10.53 5.37 -14.84
N ILE A 84 -9.75 6.19 -14.12
CA ILE A 84 -9.71 7.65 -14.31
C ILE A 84 -8.59 8.11 -15.25
N GLY A 85 -7.79 7.17 -15.77
CA GLY A 85 -6.70 7.48 -16.70
C GLY A 85 -5.56 6.48 -16.60
N THR A 86 -4.38 6.89 -17.06
CA THR A 86 -3.16 6.08 -17.06
C THR A 86 -2.01 6.81 -16.37
N SER A 87 -1.17 6.04 -15.67
CA SER A 87 0.05 6.54 -15.05
C SER A 87 1.11 6.86 -16.11
N HIS A 88 2.19 7.52 -15.68
CA HIS A 88 3.36 7.78 -16.53
C HIS A 88 3.97 6.49 -17.13
N GLU A 89 3.84 5.34 -16.45
CA GLU A 89 4.30 4.04 -16.95
C GLU A 89 3.23 3.27 -17.73
N GLY A 90 2.10 3.91 -18.06
CA GLY A 90 1.02 3.30 -18.85
C GLY A 90 0.11 2.34 -18.07
N ARG A 91 0.13 2.35 -16.74
CA ARG A 91 -0.78 1.53 -15.92
C ARG A 91 -2.10 2.25 -15.69
N SER A 92 -3.23 1.55 -15.73
CA SER A 92 -4.53 2.14 -15.39
C SER A 92 -4.53 2.71 -13.97
N ILE A 93 -5.17 3.86 -13.78
CA ILE A 93 -5.45 4.43 -12.47
C ILE A 93 -6.87 4.00 -12.10
N ASP A 94 -6.95 2.84 -11.46
CA ASP A 94 -8.21 2.19 -11.10
C ASP A 94 -8.73 2.69 -9.73
N GLY A 95 -10.04 2.84 -9.60
CA GLY A 95 -10.70 3.29 -8.38
C GLY A 95 -12.09 2.68 -8.18
N LEU A 96 -12.68 2.96 -7.02
CA LEU A 96 -14.06 2.61 -6.69
C LEU A 96 -14.88 3.88 -6.48
N GLU A 97 -16.01 3.96 -7.16
CA GLU A 97 -17.04 4.95 -6.90
C GLU A 97 -18.10 4.31 -6.00
N VAL A 98 -18.45 4.97 -4.89
CA VAL A 98 -19.45 4.49 -3.94
C VAL A 98 -20.64 5.43 -3.97
N ASN A 99 -21.77 4.91 -4.44
CA ASN A 99 -23.03 5.63 -4.47
C ASN A 99 -23.75 5.43 -3.14
N LEU A 100 -23.89 6.51 -2.38
CA LEU A 100 -24.81 6.58 -1.25
C LEU A 100 -26.13 7.12 -1.79
N SER A 101 -27.02 6.26 -2.27
CA SER A 101 -28.39 6.69 -2.50
C SER A 101 -29.04 6.96 -1.14
N GLU A 102 -29.08 8.22 -0.73
CA GLU A 102 -30.00 8.68 0.31
C GLU A 102 -31.42 8.47 -0.21
N ASN A 103 -32.01 7.32 0.14
CA ASN A 103 -33.45 7.13 0.04
C ASN A 103 -34.10 7.98 1.14
N ASN A 104 -34.27 9.27 0.86
CA ASN A 104 -35.21 10.10 1.60
C ASN A 104 -36.59 9.96 0.93
N TYR A 105 -37.59 9.66 1.78
CA TYR A 105 -39.04 9.51 1.57
C TYR A 105 -39.57 8.09 1.33
#